data_AF-A0A920DTU7-F1
#
_entry.id   AF-A0A920DTU7-F1
#
_cell.length_a   1.000
_cell.length_b   1.000
_cell.length_c   1.000
_cell.angle_alpha   90.00
_cell.angle_beta   90.00
_cell.angle_gamma   90.00
#
_symmetry.space_group_name_H-M   'P 1'
#
loop_
_entity.id
_entity.type
_entity.pdbx_description
1 polymer ?
#
loop_
_entity_poly.entity_id
_entity_poly.type
_entity_poly.pdbx_seq_one_letter_code
_entity_poly.pdbx_strand_id
1 'polypeptide(L)' 'MNSLGFDKSEKDTKVVVAMSGGVDSSVAAVMLKKQGYDVIGITLKLYNNSNVSKSKSCCAGIDIEDAKNVALK' A
#
# COMPACT_ATOMS: atom_id res chain seq x y z
N MET A 1 -14.92 -19.35 -5.66
CA MET A 1 -14.50 -18.34 -4.67
C MET A 1 -13.01 -18.44 -4.31
N ASN A 2 -12.27 -17.35 -4.48
CA ASN A 2 -10.91 -17.15 -3.96
C ASN A 2 -10.93 -16.73 -2.47
N SER A 3 -9.76 -16.49 -1.86
CA SER A 3 -9.64 -16.13 -0.43
C SER A 3 -10.32 -14.81 -0.04
N LEU A 4 -10.65 -13.94 -1.00
CA LEU A 4 -11.40 -12.69 -0.79
C LEU A 4 -12.90 -12.83 -1.08
N GLY A 5 -13.38 -14.02 -1.41
CA GLY A 5 -14.79 -14.30 -1.64
C GLY A 5 -15.30 -13.96 -3.05
N PHE A 6 -14.42 -13.81 -4.04
CA PHE A 6 -14.83 -13.56 -5.43
C PHE A 6 -14.83 -14.84 -6.27
N ASP A 7 -15.81 -14.98 -7.18
CA ASP A 7 -15.89 -16.10 -8.15
C ASP A 7 -15.00 -15.91 -9.37
N LYS A 8 -13.71 -15.75 -9.11
CA LYS A 8 -12.63 -15.75 -10.10
C LYS A 8 -11.31 -16.11 -9.42
N SER A 9 -10.32 -16.50 -10.21
CA SER A 9 -9.00 -16.86 -9.67
C SER A 9 -8.28 -15.65 -9.07
N GLU A 10 -7.28 -15.89 -8.23
CA GLU A 10 -6.48 -14.87 -7.55
C GLU A 10 -5.79 -13.97 -8.59
N LYS A 11 -5.17 -14.55 -9.62
CA LYS A 11 -4.49 -13.82 -10.71
C LYS A 11 -5.40 -12.91 -11.52
N ASP A 12 -6.70 -13.23 -11.61
CA ASP A 12 -7.70 -12.43 -12.31
C ASP A 12 -8.36 -11.38 -11.38
N THR A 13 -7.95 -11.38 -10.11
CA THR A 13 -8.44 -10.48 -9.08
C THR A 13 -7.42 -9.40 -8.81
N LYS A 14 -7.69 -8.21 -9.37
CA LYS A 14 -6.92 -7.00 -9.11
C LYS A 14 -7.24 -6.44 -7.74
N VAL A 15 -6.22 -6.25 -6.91
CA VAL A 15 -6.34 -5.70 -5.56
C VAL A 15 -5.48 -4.45 -5.45
N VAL A 16 -6.11 -3.34 -5.06
CA VAL A 16 -5.43 -2.07 -4.83
C VAL A 16 -5.22 -1.90 -3.32
N VAL A 17 -3.97 -1.84 -2.89
CA VAL A 17 -3.59 -1.67 -1.49
C VAL A 17 -3.16 -0.23 -1.25
N ALA A 18 -3.80 0.45 -0.29
CA ALA A 18 -3.33 1.75 0.18
C ALA A 18 -2.04 1.55 1.01
N MET A 19 -0.92 1.99 0.46
CA MET A 19 0.42 1.88 1.01
C MET A 19 0.78 3.19 1.72
N SER A 20 0.77 3.16 3.05
CA SER A 20 1.13 4.31 3.89
C SER A 20 2.63 4.46 4.13
N GLY A 21 3.45 3.49 3.68
CA GLY A 21 4.85 3.34 4.10
C GLY A 21 5.02 2.52 5.38
N GLY A 22 3.93 2.27 6.11
CA GLY A 22 3.94 1.48 7.34
C GLY A 22 4.02 -0.04 7.11
N VAL A 23 4.32 -0.76 8.19
CA VAL A 23 4.49 -2.22 8.18
C VAL A 23 3.18 -2.94 7.86
N ASP A 24 2.05 -2.50 8.39
CA ASP A 24 0.76 -3.20 8.23
C ASP A 24 0.33 -3.26 6.76
N SER A 25 0.33 -2.13 6.06
CA SER A 25 0.01 -2.08 4.62
C SER A 25 1.01 -2.89 3.80
N SER A 26 2.27 -2.90 4.21
CA SER A 26 3.35 -3.63 3.54
C SER A 26 3.16 -5.14 3.65
N VAL A 27 2.87 -5.64 4.86
CA VAL A 27 2.60 -7.06 5.09
C VAL A 27 1.33 -7.49 4.37
N ALA A 28 0.26 -6.68 4.40
CA ALA A 28 -0.96 -6.97 3.66
C ALA A 28 -0.71 -7.13 2.15
N ALA A 29 0.04 -6.20 1.54
CA ALA A 29 0.41 -6.28 0.13
C ALA A 29 1.22 -7.54 -0.20
N VAL A 30 2.21 -7.89 0.62
CA VAL A 30 3.04 -9.09 0.44
C VAL A 30 2.21 -10.36 0.59
N MET A 31 1.30 -10.43 1.56
CA MET A 31 0.43 -11.60 1.75
C MET A 31 -0.46 -11.84 0.53
N LEU A 32 -1.08 -10.79 0.00
CA LEU A 32 -1.90 -10.89 -1.22
C LEU A 32 -1.05 -11.28 -2.43
N LYS A 33 0.15 -10.70 -2.58
CA LYS A 33 1.06 -11.06 -3.68
C LYS A 33 1.48 -12.53 -3.60
N LYS A 34 1.81 -13.04 -2.41
CA LYS A 34 2.15 -14.45 -2.16
C LYS A 34 0.98 -15.40 -2.41
N GLN A 35 -0.25 -14.94 -2.21
CA GLN A 35 -1.46 -15.69 -2.57
C GLN A 35 -1.74 -15.69 -4.08
N GLY A 36 -0.98 -14.95 -4.89
CA GLY A 36 -1.10 -14.95 -6.36
C GLY A 36 -2.02 -13.87 -6.93
N TYR A 37 -2.41 -12.88 -6.13
CA TYR A 37 -3.24 -11.77 -6.60
C TYR A 37 -2.48 -10.78 -7.50
N ASP A 38 -3.21 -10.10 -8.39
CA ASP A 38 -2.72 -8.94 -9.13
C ASP A 38 -2.76 -7.69 -8.23
N VAL A 39 -1.69 -7.48 -7.46
CA VAL A 39 -1.61 -6.43 -6.43
C VAL A 39 -0.99 -5.15 -6.97
N ILE A 40 -1.66 -4.02 -6.74
CA ILE A 40 -1.17 -2.67 -7.03
C ILE A 40 -1.11 -1.88 -5.72
N GLY A 41 0.07 -1.41 -5.34
CA GLY A 41 0.23 -0.48 -4.21
C GLY A 41 0.00 0.98 -4.64
N ILE A 42 -0.78 1.74 -3.86
CA ILE A 42 -0.98 3.17 -4.07
C ILE A 42 -0.62 3.96 -2.82
N THR A 43 0.12 5.05 -2.96
CA THR A 43 0.38 5.98 -1.85
C THR A 43 -0.35 7.29 -2.12
N LEU A 44 -1.17 7.72 -1.15
CA LEU A 44 -1.97 8.93 -1.27
C LEU A 44 -1.30 10.07 -0.49
N LYS A 45 -0.92 11.13 -1.19
CA LYS A 45 -0.47 12.37 -0.55
C LYS A 45 -1.68 13.24 -0.23
N LEU A 46 -2.20 13.12 0.99
CA LEU A 46 -3.43 13.80 1.43
C LEU A 46 -3.17 15.17 2.11
N TYR A 47 -1.91 15.55 2.33
CA TYR A 47 -1.55 16.81 2.98
C TYR A 47 -0.71 17.69 2.05
N ASN A 48 -1.06 18.99 2.02
CA ASN A 48 -0.29 20.01 1.31
C ASN A 48 0.61 20.75 2.31
N ASN A 49 1.87 20.98 1.96
CA ASN A 49 2.93 21.50 2.84
C ASN A 49 2.74 22.97 3.30
N SER A 50 1.53 23.53 3.20
CA SER A 50 1.31 24.96 3.38
C SER A 50 1.18 25.41 4.84
N ASN A 51 0.79 24.53 5.77
CA ASN A 51 0.58 24.91 7.18
C ASN A 51 0.77 23.71 8.12
N VAL A 52 2.00 23.21 8.26
CA VAL A 52 2.28 22.27 9.35
C VAL A 52 3.00 23.00 10.46
N SER A 53 2.20 23.41 11.45
CA SER A 53 2.64 23.60 12.82
C SER A 53 3.32 22.31 13.32
N LYS A 54 4.63 22.22 13.09
CA LYS A 54 5.73 21.46 13.76
C LYS A 54 5.50 20.12 14.50
N SER A 55 4.35 19.47 14.50
CA SER A 55 4.12 18.30 15.36
C SER A 55 3.75 16.99 14.65
N LYS A 56 3.43 16.97 13.34
CA LYS A 56 3.03 15.72 12.64
C LYS A 56 3.53 15.50 11.20
N SER A 57 4.29 16.42 10.60
CA SER A 57 4.73 16.32 9.18
C SER A 57 6.15 15.80 8.98
N CYS A 58 6.83 15.31 10.02
CA CYS A 58 8.24 14.95 9.89
C CYS A 58 8.51 13.77 8.92
N CYS A 59 7.50 12.95 8.60
CA CYS A 59 7.72 11.67 7.90
C CYS A 59 7.09 11.56 6.50
N ALA A 60 6.26 12.51 6.05
CA ALA A 60 5.45 12.32 4.83
C ALA A 60 6.27 12.08 3.54
N GLY A 61 7.52 12.53 3.48
CA GLY A 61 8.45 12.22 2.37
C GLY A 61 9.09 10.83 2.49
N ILE A 62 9.38 10.40 3.73
CA ILE A 62 9.97 9.09 4.04
C ILE A 62 8.95 7.98 3.79
N ASP A 63 7.69 8.21 4.16
CA ASP A 63 6.59 7.25 3.98
C ASP A 63 6.39 6.85 2.50
N ILE A 64 6.59 7.78 1.57
CA ILE A 64 6.49 7.53 0.11
C ILE A 64 7.67 6.68 -0.37
N GLU A 65 8.89 6.98 0.11
CA GLU A 65 10.09 6.19 -0.18
C GLU A 65 9.95 4.77 0.38
N ASP A 66 9.44 4.60 1.60
CA ASP A 66 9.22 3.30 2.23
C ASP A 66 8.17 2.48 1.47
N ALA A 67 7.05 3.10 1.09
CA ALA A 67 6.04 2.45 0.26
C ALA A 67 6.60 1.98 -1.09
N LYS A 68 7.44 2.80 -1.72
CA LYS A 68 8.13 2.46 -2.97
C LYS A 68 9.10 1.30 -2.77
N ASN A 69 9.92 1.34 -1.72
CA ASN A 69 10.91 0.29 -1.41
C ASN A 69 10.24 -1.06 -1.13
N VAL A 70 9.05 -1.06 -0.54
CA VAL A 70 8.25 -2.28 -0.35
C VAL A 70 7.69 -2.79 -1.68
N ALA A 71 7.20 -1.89 -2.56
CA ALA A 71 6.68 -2.28 -3.86
C ALA A 71 7.72 -2.88 -4.82
N LEU A 72 9.01 -2.61 -4.59
CA LEU A 72 10.13 -3.18 -5.35
C LEU A 72 10.54 -4.60 -4.89
N LYS A 73 9.92 -5.14 -3.83
CA LYS A 73 10.19 -6.48 -3.29
C LYS A 73 9.09 -7.47 -3.64
#